data_AF-A0A7J8EC87-F1
#
_entry.id   AF-A0A7J8EC87-F1
#
_cell.length_a   1.000
_cell.length_b   1.000
_cell.length_c   1.000
_cell.angle_alpha   90.00
_cell.angle_beta   90.00
_cell.angle_gamma   90.00
#
_symmetry.space_group_name_H-M   'P 1'
#
loop_
_entity.id
_entity.type
_entity.pdbx_description
1 polymer ?
#
loop_
_entity_poly.entity_id
_entity_poly.type
_entity_poly.pdbx_seq_one_letter_code
_entity_poly.pdbx_strand_id
1 'polypeptide(L)'
;MSEENPRECAEPPVPPEPPEPAEPTVPPVQAPLEKTSDYYRVHEDLPVRFNNPAWFRGYRTKEPTSVYRTSNQVYGSRAPTVHEMPLLECSRTILSTSSWRRAS
;
A
#
# COMPACT_ATOMS: atom_id res chain seq x y z
N MET A 1 4.64 -53.10 -4.50
CA MET A 1 4.45 -51.64 -4.45
C MET A 1 4.80 -51.21 -3.04
N SER A 2 6.03 -50.79 -2.82
CA SER A 2 6.52 -50.39 -1.49
C SER A 2 6.32 -48.88 -1.36
N GLU A 3 5.49 -48.46 -0.40
CA GLU A 3 5.39 -47.08 0.03
C GLU A 3 6.62 -46.76 0.89
N GLU A 4 7.51 -45.91 0.35
CA GLU A 4 8.57 -45.30 1.14
C GLU A 4 8.02 -43.98 1.69
N ASN A 5 7.76 -43.97 3.00
CA ASN A 5 7.43 -42.77 3.77
C ASN A 5 8.73 -41.96 3.94
N PRO A 6 8.84 -40.73 3.40
CA PRO A 6 10.02 -39.90 3.59
C PRO A 6 10.12 -39.57 5.07
N ARG A 7 11.18 -40.07 5.73
CA ARG A 7 11.46 -39.80 7.13
C ARG A 7 11.50 -38.29 7.37
N GLU A 8 10.43 -37.80 7.97
CA GLU A 8 10.30 -36.48 8.56
C GLU A 8 11.49 -36.27 9.50
N CYS A 9 12.27 -35.23 9.28
CA CYS A 9 13.35 -34.84 10.19
C CYS A 9 12.71 -34.47 11.53
N ALA A 10 12.81 -35.37 12.53
CA ALA A 10 12.40 -35.06 13.89
C ALA A 10 13.40 -34.07 14.49
N GLU A 11 13.04 -32.79 14.54
CA GLU A 11 13.73 -31.80 15.37
C GLU A 11 13.56 -32.14 16.87
N PRO A 12 14.62 -32.05 17.68
CA PRO A 12 14.52 -32.28 19.12
C PRO A 12 13.66 -31.21 19.81
N PRO A 13 12.98 -31.53 20.92
CA PRO A 13 12.12 -30.56 21.61
C PRO A 13 12.96 -29.42 22.21
N VAL A 14 12.71 -28.21 21.73
CA VAL A 14 13.24 -26.97 22.29
C VAL A 14 12.56 -26.71 23.64
N PRO A 15 13.29 -26.49 24.75
CA PRO A 15 12.70 -26.16 26.05
C PRO A 15 11.94 -24.82 26.00
N PRO A 16 10.91 -24.60 26.84
CA PRO A 16 10.09 -23.40 26.77
C PRO A 16 10.93 -22.19 27.18
N GLU A 17 11.18 -21.29 26.22
CA GLU A 17 11.73 -19.98 26.53
C GLU A 17 10.70 -19.18 27.36
N PRO A 18 11.13 -18.42 28.38
CA PRO A 18 10.25 -17.59 29.18
C PRO A 18 9.51 -16.58 28.27
N PRO A 19 8.26 -16.20 28.59
CA PRO A 19 7.50 -15.30 27.74
C PRO A 19 8.24 -13.96 27.64
N GLU A 20 8.76 -13.68 26.45
CA GLU A 20 9.25 -12.35 26.10
C GLU A 20 8.13 -11.35 26.44
N PRO A 21 8.43 -10.26 27.17
CA PRO A 21 7.44 -9.24 27.47
C PRO A 21 6.85 -8.75 26.15
N ALA A 22 5.54 -8.92 25.98
CA ALA A 22 4.81 -8.45 24.83
C ALA A 22 5.21 -6.99 24.56
N GLU A 23 5.88 -6.76 23.42
CA GLU A 23 6.12 -5.41 22.94
C GLU A 23 4.77 -4.68 22.95
N PRO A 24 4.64 -3.55 23.65
CA PRO A 24 3.42 -2.77 23.54
C PRO A 24 3.31 -2.37 22.07
N THR A 25 2.28 -2.88 21.38
CA THR A 25 1.87 -2.40 20.06
C THR A 25 1.56 -0.92 20.20
N VAL A 26 2.59 -0.10 20.02
CA VAL A 26 2.46 1.35 19.95
C VAL A 26 1.54 1.56 18.75
N PRO A 27 0.38 2.21 18.90
CA PRO A 27 -0.42 2.59 17.74
C PRO A 27 0.51 3.35 16.80
N PRO A 28 0.43 3.18 15.47
CA PRO A 28 1.37 3.80 14.56
C PRO A 28 1.37 5.28 14.88
N VAL A 29 2.46 5.73 15.49
CA VAL A 29 2.77 7.15 15.66
C VAL A 29 2.61 7.67 14.26
N GLN A 30 1.64 8.56 14.06
CA GLN A 30 1.38 9.14 12.76
C GLN A 30 2.70 9.79 12.37
N ALA A 31 3.46 9.09 11.53
CA ALA A 31 4.71 9.60 11.02
C ALA A 31 4.37 10.97 10.44
N PRO A 32 5.27 11.97 10.59
CA PRO A 32 5.07 13.26 9.96
C PRO A 32 4.55 13.04 8.53
N LEU A 33 3.48 13.75 8.17
CA LEU A 33 2.88 13.61 6.84
C LEU A 33 3.91 14.06 5.80
N GLU A 34 4.73 13.11 5.32
CA GLU A 34 5.81 13.34 4.38
C GLU A 34 5.21 13.85 3.07
N LYS A 35 5.69 15.01 2.61
CA LYS A 35 5.25 15.58 1.33
C LYS A 35 6.27 15.28 0.26
N THR A 36 5.82 15.10 -0.98
CA THR A 36 6.74 14.86 -2.08
C THR A 36 7.60 16.09 -2.39
N SER A 37 7.06 17.30 -2.16
CA SER A 37 7.76 18.58 -2.29
C SER A 37 8.97 18.73 -1.36
N ASP A 38 8.98 18.00 -0.24
CA ASP A 38 10.08 18.09 0.74
C ASP A 38 11.33 17.36 0.23
N TYR A 39 11.15 16.38 -0.65
CA TYR A 39 12.23 15.56 -1.22
C TYR A 39 12.53 15.90 -2.68
N TYR A 40 11.52 16.33 -3.44
CA TYR A 40 11.60 16.52 -4.88
C TYR A 40 11.01 17.85 -5.33
N ARG A 41 11.48 18.34 -6.48
CA ARG A 41 10.86 19.48 -7.14
C ARG A 41 9.58 19.03 -7.84
N VAL A 42 8.47 19.55 -7.36
CA VAL A 42 7.12 19.27 -7.84
C VAL A 42 6.63 20.44 -8.69
N HIS A 43 5.94 20.14 -9.80
CA HIS A 43 5.35 21.18 -10.66
C HIS A 43 4.18 21.89 -9.96
N GLU A 44 4.04 23.20 -10.16
CA GLU A 44 2.97 24.00 -9.50
C GLU A 44 1.56 23.54 -9.87
N ASP A 45 1.38 23.08 -11.12
CA ASP A 45 0.10 22.54 -11.60
C ASP A 45 -0.21 21.11 -11.11
N LEU A 46 0.67 20.48 -10.32
CA LEU A 46 0.42 19.13 -9.81
C LEU A 46 -0.72 19.16 -8.78
N PRO A 47 -1.78 18.34 -8.94
CA PRO A 47 -2.85 18.29 -7.95
C PRO A 47 -2.31 17.98 -6.55
N VAL A 48 -2.76 18.76 -5.56
CA VAL A 48 -2.26 18.73 -4.16
C VAL A 48 -2.25 17.31 -3.56
N ARG A 49 -3.14 16.43 -4.02
CA ARG A 49 -3.20 15.04 -3.58
C ARG A 49 -1.95 14.23 -3.88
N PHE A 50 -1.28 14.50 -5.00
CA PHE A 50 -0.03 13.83 -5.33
C PHE A 50 1.15 14.39 -4.54
N ASN A 51 1.01 15.59 -3.97
CA ASN A 51 1.98 16.11 -3.02
C ASN A 51 1.86 15.47 -1.63
N ASN A 52 0.69 14.92 -1.28
CA ASN A 52 0.40 14.36 0.04
C ASN A 52 0.07 12.86 -0.08
N PRO A 53 1.09 11.96 -0.14
CA PRO A 53 0.87 10.52 -0.32
C PRO A 53 -0.04 9.90 0.75
N ALA A 54 -0.06 10.47 1.95
CA ALA A 54 -0.93 10.05 3.05
C ALA A 54 -2.43 10.14 2.74
N TRP A 55 -2.85 10.90 1.72
CA TRP A 55 -4.25 10.91 1.29
C TRP A 55 -4.63 9.64 0.53
N PHE A 56 -3.66 8.90 -0.01
CA PHE A 56 -3.89 7.59 -0.59
C PHE A 56 -3.83 6.52 0.50
N ARG A 57 -4.89 5.73 0.58
CA ARG A 57 -4.92 4.51 1.41
C ARG A 57 -4.85 3.32 0.47
N GLY A 58 -4.02 2.33 0.81
CA GLY A 58 -4.07 1.04 0.12
C GLY A 58 -5.48 0.45 0.20
N TYR A 59 -5.85 -0.40 -0.75
CA TYR A 59 -7.15 -1.07 -0.79
C TYR A 59 -7.41 -1.97 0.42
N ARG A 60 -6.37 -2.28 1.20
CA ARG A 60 -6.46 -3.03 2.45
C ARG A 60 -6.76 -2.10 3.62
N THR A 61 -7.96 -1.53 3.64
CA THR A 61 -8.42 -0.66 4.76
C THR A 61 -8.95 -1.47 5.94
N LYS A 62 -9.30 -2.74 5.74
CA LYS A 62 -9.85 -3.64 6.77
C LYS A 62 -8.96 -4.86 6.93
N GLU A 63 -8.76 -5.29 8.17
CA GLU A 63 -8.17 -6.60 8.43
C GLU A 63 -9.03 -7.70 7.82
N PRO A 64 -8.41 -8.74 7.23
CA PRO A 64 -9.17 -9.84 6.65
C PRO A 64 -9.97 -10.54 7.75
N THR A 65 -11.29 -10.58 7.59
CA THR A 65 -12.21 -11.27 8.52
C THR A 65 -12.03 -12.79 8.51
N SER A 66 -11.39 -13.34 7.48
CA SER A 66 -11.17 -14.78 7.30
C SER A 66 -9.73 -15.21 7.59
N VAL A 67 -9.59 -16.44 8.08
CA VAL A 67 -8.30 -17.12 8.27
C VAL A 67 -7.60 -17.33 6.92
N TYR A 68 -8.35 -17.57 5.85
CA TYR A 68 -7.81 -17.74 4.50
C TYR A 68 -7.48 -16.39 3.86
N ARG A 69 -6.26 -16.28 3.33
CA ARG A 69 -5.77 -15.15 2.54
C ARG A 69 -5.51 -15.59 1.10
N THR A 70 -5.83 -14.72 0.15
CA THR A 70 -5.49 -14.95 -1.26
C THR A 70 -4.30 -14.07 -1.67
N SER A 71 -3.52 -14.51 -2.64
CA SER A 71 -2.37 -13.74 -3.16
C SER A 71 -2.79 -12.36 -3.70
N ASN A 72 -3.98 -12.29 -4.32
CA ASN A 72 -4.51 -11.05 -4.87
C ASN A 72 -4.80 -9.99 -3.80
N GLN A 73 -4.99 -10.37 -2.52
CA GLN A 73 -5.16 -9.41 -1.42
C GLN A 73 -3.91 -8.56 -1.16
N VAL A 74 -2.75 -8.98 -1.67
CA VAL A 74 -1.50 -8.22 -1.54
C VAL A 74 -1.48 -7.05 -2.52
N TYR A 75 -2.10 -7.21 -3.70
CA TYR A 75 -2.11 -6.18 -4.73
C TYR A 75 -2.83 -4.91 -4.25
N GLY A 76 -2.13 -3.78 -4.34
CA GLY A 76 -2.61 -2.48 -3.88
C GLY A 76 -2.97 -2.42 -2.40
N SER A 77 -2.54 -3.39 -1.58
CA SER A 77 -2.73 -3.36 -0.13
C SER A 77 -1.92 -2.28 0.56
N ARG A 78 -0.82 -1.84 -0.07
CA ARG A 78 0.10 -0.82 0.45
C ARG A 78 -0.32 0.56 -0.03
N ALA A 79 -0.25 1.53 0.88
CA ALA A 79 -0.36 2.94 0.51
C ALA A 79 0.92 3.37 -0.23
N PRO A 80 0.80 4.23 -1.24
CA PRO A 80 1.95 4.69 -2.00
C PRO A 80 2.82 5.67 -1.19
N THR A 81 4.10 5.71 -1.50
CA THR A 81 5.10 6.54 -0.80
C THR A 81 5.47 7.81 -1.59
N VAL A 82 6.23 8.72 -0.97
CA VAL A 82 6.72 9.95 -1.64
C VAL A 82 7.53 9.66 -2.91
N HIS A 83 8.19 8.49 -2.98
CA HIS A 83 9.03 8.10 -4.11
C HIS A 83 8.25 7.46 -5.27
N GLU A 84 7.01 7.03 -5.01
CA GLU A 84 6.11 6.48 -6.03
C GLU A 84 5.18 7.54 -6.62
N MET A 85 5.03 8.68 -5.95
CA MET A 85 4.19 9.78 -6.41
C MET A 85 4.75 10.45 -7.67
N PRO A 86 3.87 10.87 -8.60
CA PRO A 86 4.28 11.60 -9.79
C PRO A 86 4.77 13.00 -9.44
N LEU A 87 5.76 13.49 -10.20
CA LEU A 87 6.29 14.86 -10.06
C LEU A 87 5.61 15.86 -11.01
N LEU A 88 4.93 15.34 -12.03
CA LEU A 88 4.22 16.09 -13.06
C LEU A 88 2.94 15.34 -13.44
N GLU A 89 1.87 16.10 -13.68
CA GLU A 89 0.61 15.57 -14.23
C GLU A 89 0.34 16.29 -15.55
N CYS A 90 0.48 15.57 -16.66
CA CYS A 90 0.11 16.07 -17.97
C CYS A 90 -1.37 15.78 -18.23
N SER A 91 -2.26 16.24 -17.34
CA SER A 91 -3.69 16.07 -17.55
C SER A 91 -4.10 16.91 -18.76
N ARG A 92 -4.23 16.26 -19.92
CA ARG A 92 -4.76 16.88 -21.12
C ARG A 92 -6.17 17.34 -20.82
N THR A 93 -6.38 18.64 -20.65
CA THR A 93 -7.72 19.21 -20.57
C THR A 93 -8.46 18.81 -21.84
N ILE A 94 -9.37 17.84 -21.73
CA ILE A 94 -10.23 17.46 -22.84
C ILE A 94 -11.23 18.61 -22.97
N LEU A 95 -10.90 19.59 -23.82
CA LEU A 95 -11.82 20.66 -24.16
C LEU A 95 -13.11 20.01 -24.67
N SER A 96 -14.19 20.24 -23.94
CA SER A 96 -15.50 19.69 -24.27
C SER A 96 -15.92 20.19 -25.65
N THR A 97 -16.20 19.27 -26.59
CA THR A 97 -16.70 19.59 -27.94
C THR A 97 -18.17 20.03 -27.95
N SER A 98 -18.76 20.28 -26.78
CA SER A 98 -20.19 20.50 -26.58
C SER A 98 -20.72 21.84 -27.11
N SER A 99 -19.87 22.79 -27.51
CA SER A 99 -20.30 24.07 -28.11
C SER A 99 -20.57 24.01 -29.62
N TRP A 100 -20.30 22.90 -30.31
CA TRP A 100 -20.52 22.76 -31.76
C TRP A 100 -21.88 22.14 -32.10
N ARG A 101 -22.98 22.69 -31.59
CA ARG A 101 -24.32 22.30 -32.07
C ARG A 101 -25.39 23.37 -31.81
N ARG A 102 -25.29 24.51 -32.50
CA ARG A 102 -26.47 25.35 -32.76
C ARG A 102 -26.28 26.29 -33.94
N ALA A 103 -26.61 25.80 -35.13
CA ALA A 103 -26.99 26.62 -36.28
C ALA A 103 -27.89 25.76 -37.18
N SER A 104 -29.21 25.93 -37.04
CA SER A 104 -30.23 25.53 -38.01
C SER A 104 -31.39 26.49 -37.88
#